data_AF-W2K020-F1
#
_entry.id   AF-W2K020-F1
#
_cell.length_a   1.000
_cell.length_b   1.000
_cell.length_c   1.000
_cell.angle_alpha   90.00
_cell.angle_beta   90.00
_cell.angle_gamma   90.00
#
_symmetry.space_group_name_H-M   'P 1'
#
loop_
_entity.id
_entity.type
_entity.pdbx_description
1 polymer ?
#
loop_
_entity_poly.entity_id
_entity_poly.type
_entity_poly.pdbx_seq_one_letter_code
_entity_poly.pdbx_strand_id
1 'polypeptide(L)'
;MALPYSAVGIVFHKSKANQDGNGPKDPRHVYANPLAPWSCCITALGLYWAFCPRQGPGPLLPGSLLQNRFRKTFARAIGQQDNQTESVLPLRVSW
;
A
#
# COMPACT_ATOMS: atom_id res chain seq x y z
N MET A 1 -23.28 1.35 22.11
CA MET A 1 -22.88 2.36 21.10
C MET A 1 -21.88 1.69 20.17
N ALA A 2 -22.34 1.14 19.05
CA ALA A 2 -21.49 0.40 18.11
C ALA A 2 -20.85 1.39 17.14
N LEU A 3 -19.52 1.50 17.15
CA LEU A 3 -18.81 2.23 16.10
C LEU A 3 -19.06 1.49 14.78
N PRO A 4 -19.59 2.13 13.73
CA PRO A 4 -19.76 1.50 12.43
C PRO A 4 -18.38 1.25 11.83
N TYR A 5 -17.85 0.04 12.02
CA TYR A 5 -16.60 -0.37 11.39
C TYR A 5 -16.81 -0.42 9.88
N SER A 6 -16.26 0.58 9.18
CA SER A 6 -16.23 0.60 7.73
C SER A 6 -15.23 -0.46 7.25
N ALA A 7 -15.73 -1.43 6.45
CA ALA A 7 -14.94 -2.53 5.92
C ALA A 7 -14.95 -2.48 4.39
N VAL A 8 -13.80 -2.80 3.79
CA VAL A 8 -13.64 -2.90 2.33
C VAL A 8 -13.22 -4.32 1.97
N GLY A 9 -13.92 -4.92 1.02
CA GLY A 9 -13.55 -6.21 0.44
C GLY A 9 -12.39 -6.05 -0.54
N ILE A 10 -11.30 -6.78 -0.32
CA ILE A 10 -10.15 -6.84 -1.23
C ILE A 10 -9.89 -8.28 -1.67
N VAL A 11 -9.42 -8.43 -2.89
CA VAL A 11 -9.00 -9.72 -3.43
C VAL A 11 -7.50 -9.68 -3.62
N PHE A 12 -6.77 -10.57 -2.96
CA PHE A 12 -5.32 -10.64 -3.13
C PHE A 12 -4.96 -11.29 -4.46
N HIS A 13 -4.11 -10.62 -5.24
CA HIS A 13 -3.59 -11.19 -6.48
C HIS A 13 -2.66 -12.39 -6.23
N LYS A 14 -1.91 -12.36 -5.13
CA LYS A 14 -1.04 -13.45 -4.67
C LYS A 14 -1.22 -13.62 -3.16
N SER A 15 -1.17 -14.84 -2.68
CA SER A 15 -1.20 -15.15 -1.25
C SER A 15 -0.06 -16.10 -0.91
N LYS A 16 0.24 -16.30 0.39
CA LYS A 16 1.29 -17.23 0.81
C LYS A 16 1.13 -18.62 0.18
N ALA A 17 -0.10 -19.10 0.10
CA ALA A 17 -0.46 -20.41 -0.45
C ALA A 17 -0.67 -20.43 -1.97
N ASN A 18 -0.80 -19.26 -2.61
CA ASN A 18 -1.03 -19.13 -4.06
C ASN A 18 -0.05 -18.09 -4.62
N GLN A 19 1.22 -18.48 -4.71
CA GLN A 19 2.32 -17.61 -5.14
C GLN A 19 2.24 -17.28 -6.64
N ASP A 20 1.72 -18.18 -7.46
CA ASP A 20 1.50 -17.91 -8.88
C ASP A 20 0.28 -17.01 -9.10
N GLY A 21 -0.67 -16.99 -8.17
CA GLY A 21 -1.88 -16.17 -8.27
C GLY A 21 -2.91 -16.71 -9.27
N ASN A 22 -2.75 -17.97 -9.69
CA ASN A 22 -3.67 -18.66 -10.60
C ASN A 22 -4.76 -19.46 -9.87
N GLY A 23 -4.56 -19.75 -8.57
CA GLY A 23 -5.58 -20.39 -7.74
C GLY A 23 -6.76 -19.48 -7.39
N PRO A 24 -7.82 -20.05 -6.77
CA PRO A 24 -8.99 -19.33 -6.32
C PRO A 24 -8.61 -18.15 -5.39
N LYS A 25 -9.32 -17.03 -5.53
CA LYS A 25 -9.05 -15.81 -4.77
C LYS A 25 -10.27 -15.45 -3.95
N ASP A 26 -10.26 -15.82 -2.68
CA ASP A 26 -11.33 -15.44 -1.76
C ASP A 26 -11.21 -13.96 -1.39
N PRO A 27 -12.31 -13.20 -1.46
CA PRO A 27 -12.32 -11.83 -0.97
C PRO A 27 -12.09 -11.81 0.54
N ARG A 28 -11.29 -10.86 0.99
CA ARG A 28 -10.97 -10.63 2.40
C ARG A 28 -11.39 -9.24 2.82
N HIS A 29 -11.83 -9.12 4.06
CA HIS A 29 -12.26 -7.83 4.60
C HIS A 29 -11.07 -7.11 5.24
N VAL A 30 -10.85 -5.87 4.84
CA VAL A 30 -9.94 -4.94 5.50
C VAL A 30 -10.77 -3.93 6.27
N TYR A 31 -10.39 -3.71 7.52
CA TYR A 31 -11.05 -2.78 8.43
C TYR A 31 -10.24 -1.50 8.59
N ALA A 32 -10.93 -0.40 8.87
CA ALA A 32 -10.25 0.85 9.17
C ALA A 32 -9.46 0.70 10.48
N ASN A 33 -8.24 1.22 10.51
CA ASN A 33 -7.43 1.31 11.72
C ASN A 33 -7.53 2.75 12.26
N PRO A 34 -8.43 3.01 13.24
CA PRO A 34 -8.60 4.35 13.78
C PRO A 34 -7.42 4.80 14.66
N LEU A 35 -6.60 3.87 15.16
CA LEU A 35 -5.49 4.17 16.07
C LEU A 35 -4.26 4.71 15.32
N ALA A 36 -4.11 4.36 14.04
CA ALA A 36 -3.01 4.82 13.19
C ALA A 36 -3.53 5.16 11.79
N PRO A 37 -4.13 6.36 11.60
CA PRO A 37 -4.74 6.73 10.33
C PRO A 37 -3.72 6.87 9.20
N TRP A 38 -2.46 7.23 9.50
CA TRP A 38 -1.41 7.37 8.49
C TRP A 38 -0.96 6.05 7.84
N SER A 39 -1.08 4.93 8.56
CA SER A 39 -0.76 3.59 8.03
C SER A 39 -2.01 2.82 7.58
N CYS A 40 -3.21 3.41 7.72
CA CYS A 40 -4.46 2.76 7.37
C CYS A 40 -4.73 2.81 5.87
N CYS A 41 -4.92 1.63 5.25
CA CYS A 41 -5.22 1.53 3.82
C CYS A 41 -6.54 2.20 3.42
N ILE A 42 -7.57 2.14 4.28
CA ILE A 42 -8.87 2.78 4.00
C ILE A 42 -8.73 4.30 4.02
N THR A 43 -7.99 4.86 4.98
CA THR A 43 -7.71 6.30 5.02
C THR A 43 -6.93 6.73 3.78
N ALA A 44 -5.91 5.98 3.37
CA ALA A 44 -5.13 6.27 2.17
C ALA A 44 -5.99 6.23 0.89
N LEU A 45 -6.91 5.26 0.77
CA LEU A 45 -7.86 5.19 -0.34
C LEU A 45 -8.84 6.37 -0.36
N GLY A 46 -9.40 6.73 0.81
CA GLY A 46 -10.27 7.89 0.93
C GLY A 46 -9.57 9.19 0.52
N LEU A 47 -8.31 9.36 0.94
CA LEU A 47 -7.50 10.51 0.55
C LEU A 47 -7.22 10.54 -0.96
N TYR A 48 -6.90 9.39 -1.54
CA TYR A 48 -6.71 9.26 -2.99
C TYR A 48 -7.96 9.71 -3.76
N TRP A 49 -9.15 9.26 -3.36
CA TRP A 49 -10.41 9.69 -3.99
C TRP A 49 -10.72 11.17 -3.80
N ALA A 50 -10.45 11.72 -2.61
CA ALA A 50 -10.66 13.14 -2.33
C ALA A 50 -9.84 14.03 -3.28
N PHE A 51 -8.60 13.61 -3.61
CA PHE A 51 -7.73 14.31 -4.55
C PHE A 51 -7.95 13.94 -6.02
N CYS A 52 -8.70 12.88 -6.32
CA CYS A 52 -9.01 12.43 -7.67
C CYS A 52 -10.53 12.37 -7.94
N PRO A 53 -11.26 13.50 -7.82
CA PRO A 53 -12.73 13.53 -7.90
C PRO A 53 -13.29 13.22 -9.30
N ARG A 54 -12.45 13.27 -10.35
CA ARG A 54 -12.86 13.05 -11.75
C ARG A 54 -12.66 11.62 -12.25
N GLN A 55 -12.50 10.66 -11.34
CA GLN A 55 -12.32 9.27 -11.73
C GLN A 55 -13.61 8.71 -12.31
N GLY A 56 -13.63 8.51 -13.62
CA GLY A 56 -14.73 7.85 -14.32
C GLY A 56 -14.80 6.35 -14.01
N PRO A 57 -15.87 5.65 -14.44
CA PRO A 57 -15.98 4.21 -14.27
C PRO A 57 -14.78 3.49 -14.91
N GLY A 58 -14.05 2.72 -14.09
CA GLY A 58 -12.83 2.05 -14.52
C GLY A 58 -11.94 1.64 -13.33
N PRO A 59 -10.73 1.14 -13.61
CA PRO A 59 -9.76 0.77 -12.56
C PRO A 59 -9.40 1.97 -11.67
N LEU A 60 -9.27 1.72 -10.35
CA LEU A 60 -8.88 2.73 -9.37
C LEU A 60 -7.52 3.34 -9.62
N LEU A 61 -6.62 2.59 -10.27
CA LEU A 61 -5.32 3.08 -10.68
C LEU A 61 -5.24 2.89 -12.20
N PRO A 62 -5.35 3.97 -12.99
CA PRO A 62 -5.36 3.85 -14.44
C PRO A 62 -4.01 3.37 -14.96
N GLY A 63 -4.06 2.58 -16.03
CA GLY A 63 -2.88 2.05 -16.71
C GLY A 63 -2.78 0.53 -16.66
N SER A 64 -2.02 -0.03 -17.61
CA SER A 64 -1.73 -1.46 -17.65
C SER A 64 -0.57 -1.82 -16.71
N LEU A 65 -0.45 -3.13 -16.39
CA LEU A 65 0.69 -3.69 -15.66
C LEU A 65 0.94 -3.04 -14.28
N LEU A 66 -0.14 -2.74 -13.55
CA LEU A 66 -0.09 -2.12 -12.21
C LEU A 66 0.89 -2.84 -11.28
N GLN A 67 0.88 -4.17 -11.29
CA GLN A 67 1.80 -4.98 -10.49
C GLN A 67 3.27 -4.69 -10.84
N ASN A 68 3.60 -4.57 -12.13
CA ASN A 68 4.97 -4.32 -12.56
C ASN A 68 5.42 -2.90 -12.17
N ARG A 69 4.53 -1.91 -12.31
CA ARG A 69 4.78 -0.53 -11.86
C ARG A 69 5.04 -0.49 -10.36
N PHE A 70 4.17 -1.12 -9.57
CA PHE A 70 4.33 -1.20 -8.12
C PHE A 70 5.66 -1.86 -7.75
N ARG A 71 5.98 -3.03 -8.34
CA ARG A 71 7.23 -3.74 -8.07
C ARG A 71 8.47 -2.88 -8.37
N LYS A 72 8.49 -2.15 -9.49
CA LYS A 72 9.61 -1.26 -9.84
C LYS A 72 9.76 -0.11 -8.85
N THR A 73 8.65 0.57 -8.53
CA THR A 73 8.66 1.69 -7.57
C THR A 73 9.07 1.23 -6.17
N PHE A 74 8.54 0.08 -5.74
CA PHE A 74 8.84 -0.53 -4.46
C PHE A 74 10.29 -0.98 -4.36
N ALA A 75 10.81 -1.68 -5.38
CA ALA A 75 12.22 -2.07 -5.44
C ALA A 75 13.15 -0.86 -5.40
N ARG A 76 12.79 0.25 -6.07
CA ARG A 76 13.55 1.51 -5.99
C ARG A 76 13.49 2.11 -4.58
N ALA A 77 12.32 2.13 -3.95
CA ALA A 77 12.16 2.66 -2.60
C ALA A 77 12.97 1.86 -1.57
N ILE A 78 13.02 0.52 -1.70
CA ILE A 78 13.85 -0.34 -0.85
C ILE A 78 15.34 -0.17 -1.19
N GLY A 79 15.73 -0.18 -2.47
CA GLY A 79 17.12 0.00 -2.85
C GLY A 79 17.69 1.39 -2.47
N GLN A 80 16.84 2.40 -2.27
CA GLN A 80 17.25 3.68 -1.71
C GLN A 80 17.47 3.65 -0.19
N GLN A 81 16.92 2.68 0.55
CA GLN A 81 17.22 2.52 1.98
C GLN A 81 18.69 2.13 2.19
N ASP A 82 19.24 1.28 1.31
CA ASP A 82 20.66 0.91 1.38
C ASP A 82 21.59 2.09 1.05
N ASN A 83 21.20 2.99 0.14
CA ASN A 83 21.99 4.18 -0.22
C ASN A 83 21.81 5.39 0.73
N GLN A 84 20.81 5.40 1.62
CA GLN A 84 20.60 6.48 2.59
C GLN A 84 21.14 6.17 3.99
N THR A 85 21.61 4.94 4.25
CA THR A 85 22.27 4.62 5.53
C THR A 85 23.73 5.13 5.57
N GLU A 86 24.30 5.54 4.43
CA GLU A 86 25.71 5.99 4.33
C GLU A 86 25.86 7.50 4.05
N SER A 87 24.89 8.33 4.43
CA SER A 87 25.01 9.80 4.30
C SER A 87 24.43 10.63 5.45
N VAL A 88 24.36 10.06 6.66
CA VAL A 88 24.29 10.87 7.89
C VAL A 88 25.68 10.87 8.53
N LEU A 89 26.28 12.06 8.53
CA LEU A 89 27.67 12.41 8.86
C LEU A 89 28.25 11.78 10.15
N PRO A 90 29.59 11.69 10.24
CA PRO A 90 30.29 11.14 11.38
C PRO A 90 30.24 12.12 12.56
N LEU A 91 29.42 11.83 13.58
CA LEU A 91 29.68 12.38 14.90
C LEU A 91 30.79 11.55 15.56
N ARG A 92 32.02 11.96 15.26
CA ARG A 92 33.20 11.66 16.07
C ARG A 92 32.96 12.21 17.48
N VAL A 93 32.48 11.36 18.39
CA VAL A 93 32.53 11.63 19.83
C VAL A 93 33.86 11.08 20.33
N SER A 94 34.77 12.00 20.64
CA SER A 94 35.97 11.74 21.43
C SER A 94 35.59 11.83 22.90
N TRP A 95 35.78 10.75 23.64
CA TRP A 95 36.16 10.74 25.05
C TRP A 95 37.14 9.59 25.24
#